data_AF-A0AB35EWV4-F1
#
_entry.id   AF-A0AB35EWV4-F1
#
_cell.length_a   1.000
_cell.length_b   1.000
_cell.length_c   1.000
_cell.angle_alpha   90.00
_cell.angle_beta   90.00
_cell.angle_gamma   90.00
#
_symmetry.space_group_name_H-M   'P 1'
#
loop_
_entity.id
_entity.type
_entity.pdbx_description
1 polymer ?
#
loop_
_entity_poly.entity_id
_entity_poly.type
_entity_poly.pdbx_seq_one_letter_code
_entity_poly.pdbx_strand_id
1 'polypeptide(L)'
;MVHSSACDCEASLCETLRGFSAQHPDSVIYQTSLMSALLSGVYEGETTIADLLAHGDFGLGTFNELDGEMIAFSSQVYQLRADGSARAAKPEQKTPFAVMTWFQPQYRKTFDAPVSRQQIHDVIDQQIPSDNLFCALRIDGNFRHAHTRTVPRQTPPYRAMTDVLDDQPVFRFNQREGVLVGFRTPQHMQGINVAGYHEHFITDDRQGGGHLLDYQLESGVLTFGEIHKLMIDLPADSAFLQANLHPSNLDAAIRAVEN
;
A
#
# COMPACT_ATOMS: atom_id res chain seq x y z
N MET A 1 53.46 -25.17 5.75
CA MET A 1 52.22 -25.58 5.05
C MET A 1 51.07 -25.31 5.99
N VAL A 2 50.33 -24.23 5.76
CA VAL A 2 49.11 -23.91 6.52
C VAL A 2 47.97 -24.03 5.52
N HIS A 3 47.20 -25.11 5.64
CA HIS A 3 45.95 -25.27 4.91
C HIS A 3 44.93 -24.31 5.53
N SER A 4 44.56 -23.26 4.79
CA SER A 4 43.37 -22.47 5.03
C SER A 4 42.23 -23.12 4.24
N SER A 5 41.36 -23.87 4.92
CA SER A 5 40.21 -24.55 4.31
C SER A 5 38.90 -24.22 5.06
N ALA A 6 38.74 -22.97 5.49
CA ALA A 6 37.62 -22.58 6.34
C ALA A 6 36.84 -21.34 5.86
N CYS A 7 36.97 -20.92 4.59
CA CYS A 7 36.31 -19.69 4.10
C CYS A 7 35.61 -19.84 2.73
N ASP A 8 35.49 -21.05 2.19
CA ASP A 8 34.97 -21.27 0.83
C ASP A 8 33.47 -21.67 0.84
N CYS A 9 33.03 -22.39 1.87
CA CYS A 9 31.65 -22.87 1.95
C CYS A 9 30.63 -21.76 2.22
N GLU A 10 30.96 -20.78 3.07
CA GLU A 10 30.06 -19.67 3.40
C GLU A 10 29.91 -18.71 2.21
N ALA A 11 31.01 -18.40 1.53
CA ALA A 11 31.02 -17.59 0.31
C ALA A 11 30.24 -18.27 -0.82
N SER A 12 30.48 -19.57 -1.04
CA SER A 12 29.76 -20.37 -2.05
C SER A 12 28.26 -20.49 -1.74
N LEU A 13 27.88 -20.63 -0.46
CA LEU A 13 26.47 -20.63 -0.05
C LEU A 13 25.82 -19.27 -0.30
N CYS A 14 26.50 -18.17 0.03
CA CYS A 14 26.02 -16.81 -0.23
C CYS A 14 25.87 -16.54 -1.74
N GLU A 15 26.81 -16.96 -2.57
CA GLU A 15 26.71 -16.86 -4.03
C GLU A 15 25.57 -17.70 -4.58
N THR A 16 25.39 -18.92 -4.08
CA THR A 16 24.29 -19.81 -4.47
C THR A 16 22.93 -19.22 -4.09
N LEU A 17 22.79 -18.69 -2.87
CA LEU A 17 21.57 -18.01 -2.42
C LEU A 17 21.28 -16.74 -3.22
N ARG A 18 22.31 -15.92 -3.50
CA ARG A 18 22.17 -14.75 -4.38
C ARG A 18 21.75 -15.13 -5.79
N GLY A 19 22.35 -16.18 -6.35
CA GLY A 19 22.00 -16.71 -7.67
C GLY A 19 20.57 -17.25 -7.71
N PHE A 20 20.14 -17.96 -6.66
CA PHE A 20 18.78 -18.49 -6.54
C PHE A 20 17.72 -17.37 -6.38
N SER A 21 17.97 -16.39 -5.49
CA SER A 21 17.10 -15.20 -5.33
C SER A 21 17.06 -14.34 -6.59
N ALA A 22 18.17 -14.19 -7.31
CA ALA A 22 18.19 -13.45 -8.58
C ALA A 22 17.38 -14.18 -9.68
N GLN A 23 17.29 -15.51 -9.63
CA GLN A 23 16.48 -16.31 -10.56
C GLN A 23 15.01 -16.41 -10.15
N HIS A 24 14.70 -16.22 -8.87
CA HIS A 24 13.35 -16.25 -8.32
C HIS A 24 13.12 -15.02 -7.44
N PRO A 25 13.08 -13.81 -8.02
CA PRO A 25 12.79 -12.61 -7.26
C PRO A 25 11.49 -12.81 -6.48
N ASP A 26 11.51 -12.53 -5.18
CA ASP A 26 10.37 -12.67 -4.30
C ASP A 26 9.39 -11.50 -4.52
N SER A 27 8.87 -11.43 -5.74
CA SER A 27 7.92 -10.44 -6.20
C SER A 27 6.52 -10.98 -5.96
N VAL A 28 6.03 -10.72 -4.76
CA VAL A 28 4.74 -11.18 -4.24
C VAL A 28 4.03 -9.98 -3.61
N ILE A 29 2.74 -9.80 -3.92
CA ILE A 29 1.85 -8.98 -3.10
C ILE A 29 1.48 -9.81 -1.89
N TYR A 30 1.87 -9.38 -0.71
CA TYR A 30 1.32 -9.87 0.55
C TYR A 30 0.17 -8.97 0.97
N GLN A 31 -0.90 -9.56 1.47
CA GLN A 31 -1.93 -8.82 2.18
C GLN A 31 -2.39 -9.58 3.43
N THR A 32 -2.63 -8.83 4.50
CA THR A 32 -3.39 -9.33 5.65
C THR A 32 -4.85 -8.92 5.50
N SER A 33 -5.76 -9.87 5.72
CA SER A 33 -7.21 -9.71 5.57
C SER A 33 -7.66 -9.41 4.13
N LEU A 34 -8.90 -8.94 4.01
CA LEU A 34 -9.58 -8.62 2.75
C LEU A 34 -10.23 -7.24 2.84
N MET A 35 -10.29 -6.53 1.71
CA MET A 35 -10.99 -5.24 1.67
C MET A 35 -12.48 -5.37 2.02
N SER A 36 -13.12 -6.48 1.66
CA SER A 36 -14.52 -6.76 2.04
C SER A 36 -14.70 -6.93 3.55
N ALA A 37 -13.70 -7.47 4.26
CA ALA A 37 -13.75 -7.60 5.72
C ALA A 37 -13.63 -6.23 6.37
N LEU A 38 -12.67 -5.41 5.91
CA LEU A 38 -12.51 -4.03 6.36
C LEU A 38 -13.80 -3.24 6.12
N LEU A 39 -14.36 -3.30 4.90
CA LEU A 39 -15.63 -2.65 4.54
C LEU A 39 -16.77 -3.03 5.49
N SER A 40 -16.81 -4.28 5.95
CA SER A 40 -17.87 -4.79 6.83
C SER A 40 -17.75 -4.35 8.30
N GLY A 41 -16.67 -3.66 8.68
CA GLY A 41 -16.42 -3.19 10.05
C GLY A 41 -15.43 -4.04 10.85
N VAL A 42 -14.69 -4.95 10.21
CA VAL A 42 -13.60 -5.70 10.86
C VAL A 42 -12.39 -4.77 10.96
N TYR A 43 -12.36 -3.94 12.00
CA TYR A 43 -11.34 -2.89 12.19
C TYR A 43 -10.22 -3.27 13.15
N GLU A 44 -10.20 -4.48 13.68
CA GLU A 44 -9.10 -4.97 14.50
C GLU A 44 -8.53 -6.26 13.91
N GLY A 45 -7.22 -6.25 13.67
CA GLY A 45 -6.43 -7.44 13.35
C GLY A 45 -5.25 -7.59 14.31
N GLU A 46 -4.57 -8.72 14.23
CA GLU A 46 -3.43 -9.04 15.10
C GLU A 46 -2.08 -8.85 14.42
N THR A 47 -2.03 -8.71 13.08
CA THR A 47 -0.79 -8.50 12.32
C THR A 47 -0.13 -7.19 12.76
N THR A 48 1.12 -7.26 13.20
CA THR A 48 1.87 -6.08 13.62
C THR A 48 2.61 -5.42 12.45
N ILE A 49 3.01 -4.16 12.59
CA ILE A 49 3.90 -3.49 11.62
C ILE A 49 5.22 -4.26 11.45
N ALA A 50 5.73 -4.86 12.53
CA ALA A 50 6.92 -5.71 12.47
C ALA A 50 6.70 -6.94 11.57
N ASP A 51 5.53 -7.59 11.69
CA ASP A 51 5.18 -8.74 10.85
C ASP A 51 5.05 -8.30 9.38
N LEU A 52 4.40 -7.16 9.10
CA LEU A 52 4.28 -6.62 7.74
C LEU A 52 5.64 -6.40 7.07
N LEU A 53 6.63 -5.90 7.81
CA LEU A 53 7.97 -5.65 7.30
C LEU A 53 8.76 -6.93 6.97
N ALA A 54 8.30 -8.11 7.43
CA ALA A 54 8.84 -9.39 6.97
C ALA A 54 8.34 -9.75 5.55
N HIS A 55 7.27 -9.11 5.08
CA HIS A 55 6.63 -9.38 3.80
C HIS A 55 6.83 -8.28 2.75
N GLY A 56 7.51 -7.18 3.10
CA GLY A 56 7.83 -6.14 2.14
C GLY A 56 8.44 -4.90 2.76
N ASP A 57 9.06 -4.08 1.91
CA ASP A 57 9.61 -2.77 2.26
C ASP A 57 8.73 -1.61 1.75
N PHE A 58 7.62 -1.93 1.10
CA PHE A 58 6.75 -1.01 0.38
C PHE A 58 5.29 -1.42 0.51
N GLY A 59 4.40 -0.49 0.83
CA GLY A 59 2.99 -0.83 1.05
C GLY A 59 2.10 0.29 1.57
N LEU A 60 0.83 -0.05 1.75
CA LEU A 60 -0.20 0.83 2.29
C LEU A 60 -1.28 0.02 3.03
N GLY A 61 -2.16 0.70 3.74
CA GLY A 61 -3.25 0.08 4.51
C GLY A 61 -3.79 1.03 5.56
N THR A 62 -4.30 0.48 6.65
CA THR A 62 -4.80 1.24 7.81
C THR A 62 -4.29 0.63 9.12
N PHE A 63 -4.53 1.31 10.24
CA PHE A 63 -4.28 0.77 11.58
C PHE A 63 -5.56 0.21 12.21
N ASN A 64 -5.40 -0.55 13.30
CA ASN A 64 -6.54 -0.99 14.10
C ASN A 64 -7.43 0.20 14.48
N GLU A 65 -8.73 -0.09 14.61
CA GLU A 65 -9.79 0.89 14.88
C GLU A 65 -9.94 1.94 13.78
N LEU A 66 -9.44 1.69 12.56
CA LEU A 66 -9.29 2.69 11.50
C LEU A 66 -8.62 3.98 12.00
N ASP A 67 -7.60 3.87 12.85
CA ASP A 67 -6.87 5.05 13.34
C ASP A 67 -5.92 5.59 12.25
N GLY A 68 -6.49 6.18 11.21
CA GLY A 68 -5.77 6.76 10.10
C GLY A 68 -5.14 5.77 9.12
N GLU A 69 -4.47 6.33 8.12
CA GLU A 69 -3.89 5.57 7.01
C GLU A 69 -2.45 5.15 7.31
N MET A 70 -2.04 4.03 6.72
CA MET A 70 -0.68 3.53 6.71
C MET A 70 -0.03 3.76 5.35
N ILE A 71 1.21 4.24 5.35
CA ILE A 71 2.08 4.26 4.16
C ILE A 71 3.44 3.70 4.53
N ALA A 72 3.99 2.84 3.67
CA ALA A 72 5.27 2.19 3.85
C ALA A 72 6.12 2.29 2.58
N PHE A 73 7.38 2.71 2.73
CA PHE A 73 8.37 2.69 1.66
C PHE A 73 9.77 2.67 2.26
N SER A 74 10.70 1.98 1.60
CA SER A 74 12.08 1.84 2.09
C SER A 74 12.13 1.32 3.54
N SER A 75 11.23 0.40 3.88
CA SER A 75 11.02 -0.19 5.22
C SER A 75 10.71 0.82 6.33
N GLN A 76 10.32 2.05 5.98
CA GLN A 76 9.82 3.05 6.91
C GLN A 76 8.30 3.08 6.82
N VAL A 77 7.62 3.02 7.96
CA VAL A 77 6.16 3.00 8.05
C VAL A 77 5.68 4.24 8.79
N TYR A 78 4.64 4.88 8.26
CA TYR A 78 4.06 6.08 8.82
C TYR A 78 2.55 5.92 8.99
N GLN A 79 2.03 6.54 10.05
CA GLN A 79 0.60 6.71 10.30
C GLN A 79 0.20 8.13 9.95
N LEU A 80 -0.71 8.27 9.00
CA LEU A 80 -1.30 9.51 8.54
C LEU A 80 -2.64 9.64 9.26
N ARG A 81 -2.90 10.75 9.96
CA ARG A 81 -4.02 10.86 10.92
C ARG A 81 -5.07 11.86 10.45
N ALA A 82 -6.30 11.70 10.92
CA ALA A 82 -7.43 12.54 10.55
C ALA A 82 -7.29 14.00 11.04
N ASP A 83 -6.38 14.28 11.97
CA ASP A 83 -6.02 15.66 12.34
C ASP A 83 -5.04 16.32 11.33
N GLY A 84 -4.70 15.61 10.24
CA GLY A 84 -3.76 16.05 9.20
C GLY A 84 -2.29 15.83 9.56
N SER A 85 -1.99 15.36 10.77
CA SER A 85 -0.63 15.03 11.19
C SER A 85 -0.19 13.67 10.67
N ALA A 86 1.11 13.53 10.40
CA ALA A 86 1.74 12.24 10.18
C ALA A 86 2.76 11.96 11.29
N ARG A 87 2.93 10.69 11.63
CA ARG A 87 3.97 10.23 12.56
C ARG A 87 4.57 8.90 12.10
N ALA A 88 5.81 8.62 12.51
CA ALA A 88 6.37 7.29 12.34
C ALA A 88 5.51 6.26 13.10
N ALA A 89 5.20 5.15 12.44
CA ALA A 89 4.52 4.03 13.07
C ALA A 89 5.51 3.25 13.94
N LYS A 90 5.00 2.62 14.99
CA LYS A 90 5.77 1.75 15.87
C LYS A 90 5.62 0.30 15.45
N PRO A 91 6.65 -0.54 15.61
CA PRO A 91 6.62 -1.94 15.19
C PRO A 91 5.47 -2.74 15.81
N GLU A 92 5.06 -2.42 17.04
CA GLU A 92 4.00 -3.12 17.78
C GLU A 92 2.57 -2.67 17.42
N GLN A 93 2.40 -1.61 16.62
CA GLN A 93 1.09 -1.22 16.14
C GLN A 93 0.51 -2.34 15.25
N LYS A 94 -0.80 -2.51 15.30
CA LYS A 94 -1.52 -3.56 14.59
C LYS A 94 -2.34 -3.01 13.43
N THR A 95 -2.62 -3.87 12.46
CA THR A 95 -3.44 -3.56 11.30
C THR A 95 -4.56 -4.59 11.10
N PRO A 96 -5.77 -4.14 10.68
CA PRO A 96 -6.83 -5.03 10.21
C PRO A 96 -6.75 -5.30 8.71
N PHE A 97 -5.98 -4.50 7.96
CA PHE A 97 -5.81 -4.60 6.51
C PHE A 97 -4.58 -3.81 6.06
N ALA A 98 -3.68 -4.49 5.36
CA ALA A 98 -2.51 -3.88 4.73
C ALA A 98 -2.04 -4.69 3.53
N VAL A 99 -1.35 -4.02 2.61
CA VAL A 99 -0.80 -4.56 1.37
C VAL A 99 0.69 -4.23 1.32
N MET A 100 1.54 -5.25 1.19
CA MET A 100 2.99 -5.12 1.22
C MET A 100 3.64 -5.86 0.04
N THR A 101 4.80 -5.39 -0.39
CA THR A 101 5.68 -6.13 -1.31
C THR A 101 7.13 -5.73 -1.14
N TRP A 102 8.05 -6.58 -1.59
CA TRP A 102 9.46 -6.21 -1.80
C TRP A 102 9.59 -5.48 -3.15
N PHE A 103 9.63 -4.15 -3.10
CA PHE A 103 9.46 -3.32 -4.29
C PHE A 103 10.64 -3.41 -5.25
N GLN A 104 10.39 -3.99 -6.42
CA GLN A 104 11.36 -4.26 -7.47
C GLN A 104 10.87 -3.65 -8.80
N PRO A 105 10.98 -2.33 -8.97
CA PRO A 105 10.46 -1.66 -10.17
C PRO A 105 11.24 -2.12 -11.41
N GLN A 106 10.52 -2.42 -12.48
CA GLN A 106 11.13 -2.74 -13.78
C GLN A 106 11.16 -1.53 -14.73
N TYR A 107 10.33 -0.52 -14.43
CA TYR A 107 10.20 0.69 -15.23
C TYR A 107 10.51 1.94 -14.41
N ARG A 108 11.13 2.92 -15.07
CA ARG A 108 11.43 4.25 -14.52
C ARG A 108 11.10 5.31 -15.55
N LYS A 109 10.36 6.34 -15.15
CA LYS A 109 9.96 7.47 -16.00
C LYS A 109 10.11 8.78 -15.24
N THR A 110 10.84 9.73 -15.83
CA THR A 110 10.94 11.11 -15.32
C THR A 110 9.90 11.98 -16.03
N PHE A 111 9.30 12.89 -15.26
CA PHE A 111 8.43 13.95 -15.74
C PHE A 111 9.04 15.31 -15.39
N ASP A 112 9.41 16.07 -16.43
CA ASP A 112 9.96 17.43 -16.30
C ASP A 112 8.89 18.52 -16.53
N ALA A 113 7.64 18.10 -16.72
CA ALA A 113 6.49 18.95 -16.95
C ALA A 113 5.25 18.40 -16.21
N PRO A 114 4.24 19.24 -15.95
CA PRO A 114 3.09 18.84 -15.15
C PRO A 114 2.27 17.72 -15.78
N VAL A 115 1.93 16.71 -14.98
CA VAL A 115 1.08 15.57 -15.37
C VAL A 115 0.04 15.28 -14.30
N SER A 116 -1.16 14.91 -14.73
CA SER A 116 -2.25 14.50 -13.86
C SER A 116 -2.13 13.03 -13.44
N ARG A 117 -2.88 12.64 -12.40
CA ARG A 117 -3.08 11.25 -11.97
C ARG A 117 -3.42 10.33 -13.16
N GLN A 118 -4.41 10.69 -13.98
CA GLN A 118 -4.81 9.89 -15.13
C GLN A 118 -3.67 9.71 -16.16
N GLN A 119 -2.91 10.77 -16.45
CA GLN A 119 -1.80 10.67 -17.40
C GLN A 119 -0.67 9.76 -16.89
N ILE A 120 -0.49 9.67 -15.58
CA ILE A 120 0.45 8.71 -14.96
C ILE A 120 -0.10 7.28 -15.06
N HIS A 121 -1.38 7.09 -14.78
CA HIS A 121 -2.05 5.80 -14.96
C HIS A 121 -1.95 5.32 -16.41
N ASP A 122 -2.18 6.20 -17.39
CA ASP A 122 -2.03 5.90 -18.83
C ASP A 122 -0.61 5.41 -19.19
N VAL A 123 0.44 5.97 -18.57
CA VAL A 123 1.83 5.51 -18.76
C VAL A 123 2.01 4.09 -18.24
N ILE A 124 1.47 3.79 -17.06
CA ILE A 124 1.56 2.47 -16.45
C ILE A 124 0.77 1.45 -17.28
N ASP A 125 -0.46 1.79 -17.66
CA ASP A 125 -1.34 0.95 -18.48
C ASP A 125 -0.77 0.70 -19.88
N GLN A 126 -0.03 1.65 -20.45
CA GLN A 126 0.65 1.44 -21.74
C GLN A 126 1.83 0.47 -21.63
N GLN A 127 2.58 0.48 -20.52
CA GLN A 127 3.72 -0.42 -20.32
C GLN A 127 3.29 -1.81 -19.80
N ILE A 128 2.23 -1.86 -18.98
CA ILE A 128 1.66 -3.09 -18.40
C ILE A 128 0.19 -3.18 -18.82
N PRO A 129 -0.08 -3.56 -20.09
CA PRO A 129 -1.44 -3.51 -20.67
C PRO A 129 -2.39 -4.58 -20.14
N SER A 130 -1.87 -5.62 -19.48
CA SER A 130 -2.72 -6.65 -18.88
C SER A 130 -3.30 -6.17 -17.55
N ASP A 131 -4.62 -5.99 -17.49
CA ASP A 131 -5.35 -5.75 -16.23
C ASP A 131 -5.32 -6.98 -15.30
N ASN A 132 -4.91 -8.15 -15.79
CA ASN A 132 -4.89 -9.39 -14.99
C ASN A 132 -3.67 -9.52 -14.07
N LEU A 133 -2.77 -8.53 -14.07
CA LEU A 133 -1.57 -8.51 -13.25
C LEU A 133 -1.62 -7.34 -12.26
N PHE A 134 -1.01 -7.54 -11.10
CA PHE A 134 -0.80 -6.46 -10.15
C PHE A 134 0.31 -5.53 -10.62
N CYS A 135 0.26 -4.27 -10.18
CA CYS A 135 1.37 -3.34 -10.30
C CYS A 135 1.65 -2.68 -8.96
N ALA A 136 2.91 -2.49 -8.60
CA ALA A 136 3.33 -1.56 -7.55
C ALA A 136 3.91 -0.30 -8.20
N LEU A 137 3.58 0.88 -7.68
CA LEU A 137 4.06 2.16 -8.22
C LEU A 137 4.48 3.13 -7.12
N ARG A 138 5.59 3.81 -7.35
CA ARG A 138 6.13 4.85 -6.46
C ARG A 138 6.40 6.11 -7.25
N ILE A 139 6.04 7.27 -6.69
CA ILE A 139 6.42 8.57 -7.22
C ILE A 139 7.16 9.35 -6.14
N ASP A 140 8.36 9.83 -6.49
CA ASP A 140 9.11 10.80 -5.71
C ASP A 140 9.15 12.10 -6.51
N GLY A 141 8.70 13.22 -5.93
CA GLY A 141 8.72 14.49 -6.64
C GLY A 141 7.95 15.61 -5.98
N ASN A 142 7.74 16.67 -6.76
CA ASN A 142 6.99 17.85 -6.35
C ASN A 142 5.57 17.78 -6.89
N PHE A 143 4.59 17.83 -5.99
CA PHE A 143 3.17 17.78 -6.32
C PHE A 143 2.63 19.20 -6.34
N ARG A 144 2.11 19.61 -7.49
CA ARG A 144 1.40 20.90 -7.62
C ARG A 144 0.21 20.92 -6.69
N HIS A 145 -0.57 19.85 -6.68
CA HIS A 145 -1.56 19.59 -5.65
C HIS A 145 -1.72 18.09 -5.40
N ALA A 146 -2.13 17.75 -4.18
CA ALA A 146 -2.60 16.43 -3.80
C ALA A 146 -3.82 16.58 -2.88
N HIS A 147 -4.89 15.88 -3.20
CA HIS A 147 -6.08 15.77 -2.37
C HIS A 147 -6.04 14.43 -1.67
N THR A 148 -5.98 14.48 -0.34
CA THR A 148 -6.00 13.27 0.46
C THR A 148 -7.18 13.27 1.40
N ARG A 149 -7.49 12.09 1.89
CA ARG A 149 -8.45 11.83 2.95
C ARG A 149 -7.77 10.92 3.96
N THR A 150 -8.20 11.01 5.20
CA THR A 150 -7.73 10.10 6.25
C THR A 150 -8.89 9.68 7.13
N VAL A 151 -9.07 8.38 7.30
CA VAL A 151 -10.11 7.83 8.17
C VAL A 151 -9.87 8.21 9.64
N PRO A 152 -10.89 8.69 10.38
CA PRO A 152 -10.78 8.92 11.81
C PRO A 152 -10.90 7.60 12.57
N ARG A 153 -10.21 7.52 13.72
CA ARG A 153 -10.32 6.41 14.65
C ARG A 153 -11.78 6.17 15.06
N GLN A 154 -12.19 4.92 15.01
CA GLN A 154 -13.51 4.43 15.37
C GLN A 154 -13.52 3.86 16.79
N THR A 155 -14.72 3.68 17.33
CA THR A 155 -14.93 2.96 18.58
C THR A 155 -16.06 1.93 18.42
N PRO A 156 -16.06 0.84 19.20
CA PRO A 156 -17.16 -0.10 19.17
C PRO A 156 -18.52 0.54 19.51
N PRO A 157 -19.63 0.06 18.93
CA PRO A 157 -19.68 -0.99 17.91
C PRO A 157 -19.20 -0.48 16.54
N TYR A 158 -18.28 -1.21 15.91
CA TYR A 158 -17.79 -0.86 14.57
C TYR A 158 -18.89 -1.02 13.54
N ARG A 159 -19.03 0.00 12.69
CA ARG A 159 -20.01 0.06 11.60
C ARG A 159 -19.34 -0.28 10.28
N ALA A 160 -20.13 -0.46 9.22
CA ALA A 160 -19.58 -0.59 7.88
C ALA A 160 -18.81 0.69 7.49
N MET A 161 -17.80 0.56 6.65
CA MET A 161 -16.95 1.70 6.27
C MET A 161 -17.77 2.82 5.59
N THR A 162 -18.80 2.44 4.83
CA THR A 162 -19.77 3.35 4.21
C THR A 162 -20.45 4.30 5.21
N ASP A 163 -20.58 3.89 6.48
CA ASP A 163 -21.30 4.64 7.51
C ASP A 163 -20.37 5.54 8.35
N VAL A 164 -19.06 5.48 8.10
CA VAL A 164 -18.02 6.22 8.84
C VAL A 164 -17.24 7.19 7.95
N LEU A 165 -17.55 7.26 6.64
CA LEU A 165 -16.87 8.18 5.72
C LEU A 165 -17.46 9.59 5.67
N ASP A 166 -18.69 9.79 6.15
CA ASP A 166 -19.41 11.07 6.06
C ASP A 166 -18.66 12.23 6.77
N ASP A 167 -17.80 11.93 7.74
CA ASP A 167 -17.03 12.92 8.53
C ASP A 167 -15.53 12.94 8.19
N GLN A 168 -15.11 12.38 7.04
CA GLN A 168 -13.68 12.29 6.74
C GLN A 168 -13.10 13.62 6.26
N PRO A 169 -12.05 14.13 6.92
CA PRO A 169 -11.42 15.36 6.51
C PRO A 169 -10.68 15.14 5.19
N VAL A 170 -11.01 15.98 4.21
CA VAL A 170 -10.26 16.09 2.96
C VAL A 170 -9.22 17.18 3.11
N PHE A 171 -7.95 16.83 2.89
CA PHE A 171 -6.83 17.75 2.94
C PHE A 171 -6.35 18.07 1.53
N ARG A 172 -6.02 19.36 1.31
CA ARG A 172 -5.42 19.83 0.07
C ARG A 172 -4.00 20.31 0.34
N PHE A 173 -3.04 19.54 -0.16
CA PHE A 173 -1.65 19.95 -0.23
C PHE A 173 -1.41 20.71 -1.54
N ASN A 174 -0.69 21.81 -1.49
CA ASN A 174 -0.32 22.57 -2.69
C ASN A 174 1.20 22.81 -2.66
N GLN A 175 1.86 22.56 -3.79
CA GLN A 175 3.30 22.79 -3.98
C GLN A 175 4.15 22.12 -2.90
N ARG A 176 3.97 20.80 -2.74
CA ARG A 176 4.67 20.01 -1.74
C ARG A 176 5.50 18.93 -2.42
N GLU A 177 6.76 18.82 -2.03
CA GLU A 177 7.51 17.60 -2.26
C GLU A 177 6.96 16.47 -1.38
N GLY A 178 7.04 15.25 -1.88
CA GLY A 178 6.59 14.07 -1.15
C GLY A 178 6.79 12.77 -1.91
N VAL A 179 6.26 11.72 -1.29
CA VAL A 179 6.32 10.34 -1.79
C VAL A 179 4.91 9.81 -1.93
N LEU A 180 4.60 9.25 -3.09
CA LEU A 180 3.40 8.46 -3.36
C LEU A 180 3.79 6.99 -3.42
N VAL A 181 2.99 6.15 -2.77
CA VAL A 181 3.07 4.68 -2.80
C VAL A 181 1.71 4.16 -3.24
N GLY A 182 1.67 3.23 -4.19
CA GLY A 182 0.40 2.67 -4.61
C GLY A 182 0.49 1.30 -5.26
N PHE A 183 -0.67 0.70 -5.43
CA PHE A 183 -0.87 -0.55 -6.15
C PHE A 183 -1.97 -0.40 -7.22
N ARG A 184 -1.80 -1.10 -8.34
CA ARG A 184 -2.88 -1.41 -9.29
C ARG A 184 -3.31 -2.86 -9.08
N THR A 185 -4.58 -3.07 -8.76
CA THR A 185 -5.17 -4.40 -8.56
C THR A 185 -6.09 -4.75 -9.74
N PRO A 186 -6.07 -5.99 -10.25
CA PRO A 186 -6.99 -6.42 -11.30
C PRO A 186 -8.46 -6.17 -10.99
N GLN A 187 -9.26 -5.78 -11.99
CA GLN A 187 -10.69 -5.46 -11.76
C GLN A 187 -11.48 -6.65 -11.17
N HIS A 188 -11.11 -7.88 -11.54
CA HIS A 188 -11.79 -9.09 -11.07
C HIS A 188 -11.43 -9.47 -9.61
N MET A 189 -10.54 -8.74 -8.94
CA MET A 189 -10.16 -8.96 -7.54
C MET A 189 -10.77 -7.93 -6.57
N GLN A 190 -11.76 -7.17 -7.01
CA GLN A 190 -12.52 -6.28 -6.14
C GLN A 190 -13.07 -7.04 -4.92
N GLY A 191 -12.91 -6.46 -3.73
CA GLY A 191 -13.33 -7.07 -2.46
C GLY A 191 -12.26 -7.92 -1.80
N ILE A 192 -11.40 -8.58 -2.58
CA ILE A 192 -10.16 -9.13 -2.03
C ILE A 192 -9.24 -7.96 -1.66
N ASN A 193 -9.05 -7.03 -2.59
CA ASN A 193 -8.35 -5.77 -2.42
C ASN A 193 -9.17 -4.64 -3.07
N VAL A 194 -8.61 -3.44 -3.18
CA VAL A 194 -9.20 -2.29 -3.90
C VAL A 194 -8.85 -2.41 -5.37
N ALA A 195 -9.85 -2.71 -6.22
CA ALA A 195 -9.65 -2.83 -7.67
C ALA A 195 -9.30 -1.49 -8.34
N GLY A 196 -8.37 -1.51 -9.30
CA GLY A 196 -7.81 -0.31 -9.90
C GLY A 196 -6.65 0.26 -9.08
N TYR A 197 -6.44 1.57 -9.16
CA TYR A 197 -5.34 2.27 -8.48
C TYR A 197 -5.72 2.68 -7.06
N HIS A 198 -4.95 2.19 -6.09
CA HIS A 198 -5.03 2.58 -4.69
C HIS A 198 -3.68 3.19 -4.29
N GLU A 199 -3.67 4.47 -3.93
CA GLU A 199 -2.45 5.28 -3.78
C GLU A 199 -2.50 6.09 -2.47
N HIS A 200 -1.44 6.06 -1.68
CA HIS A 200 -1.26 6.89 -0.49
C HIS A 200 -0.12 7.90 -0.71
N PHE A 201 -0.16 9.03 -0.01
CA PHE A 201 0.80 10.12 -0.11
C PHE A 201 1.33 10.56 1.25
N ILE A 202 2.61 10.92 1.32
CA ILE A 202 3.23 11.61 2.46
C ILE A 202 4.12 12.77 1.98
N THR A 203 4.11 13.88 2.71
CA THR A 203 4.97 15.03 2.43
C THR A 203 6.42 14.79 2.77
N ASP A 204 7.33 15.58 2.17
CA ASP A 204 8.76 15.39 2.38
C ASP A 204 9.20 15.60 3.85
N ASP A 205 8.58 16.56 4.55
CA ASP A 205 8.79 16.79 5.98
C ASP A 205 8.23 15.66 6.88
N ARG A 206 7.51 14.68 6.31
CA ARG A 206 6.83 13.59 7.02
C ARG A 206 5.79 14.04 8.05
N GLN A 207 5.24 15.24 7.87
CA GLN A 207 4.28 15.84 8.80
C GLN A 207 2.83 15.82 8.32
N GLY A 208 2.55 15.45 7.06
CA GLY A 208 1.19 15.31 6.54
C GLY A 208 1.10 14.34 5.37
N GLY A 209 -0.13 13.93 5.05
CA GLY A 209 -0.41 12.96 3.98
C GLY A 209 -1.83 12.44 4.03
N GLY A 210 -2.06 11.31 3.38
CA GLY A 210 -3.28 10.51 3.51
C GLY A 210 -3.48 9.58 2.32
N HIS A 211 -4.66 8.98 2.25
CA HIS A 211 -5.16 8.23 1.10
C HIS A 211 -5.50 9.21 -0.03
N LEU A 212 -4.99 9.00 -1.24
CA LEU A 212 -5.14 9.95 -2.36
C LEU A 212 -6.48 9.79 -3.07
N LEU A 213 -7.17 10.92 -3.23
CA LEU A 213 -8.35 11.04 -4.10
C LEU A 213 -7.95 11.55 -5.49
N ASP A 214 -7.07 12.54 -5.53
CA ASP A 214 -6.55 13.11 -6.79
C ASP A 214 -5.19 13.79 -6.57
N TYR A 215 -4.42 13.95 -7.64
CA TYR A 215 -3.17 14.71 -7.63
C TYR A 215 -2.75 15.20 -9.01
N GLN A 216 -1.92 16.24 -8.99
CA GLN A 216 -1.15 16.69 -10.15
C GLN A 216 0.31 16.80 -9.76
N LEU A 217 1.14 16.00 -10.42
CA LEU A 217 2.59 16.07 -10.30
C LEU A 217 3.08 17.30 -11.08
N GLU A 218 3.91 18.13 -10.47
CA GLU A 218 4.61 19.22 -11.16
C GLU A 218 5.82 18.67 -11.92
N SER A 219 6.64 17.89 -11.22
CA SER A 219 7.79 17.17 -11.74
C SER A 219 8.19 16.07 -10.77
N GLY A 220 8.83 15.01 -11.27
CA GLY A 220 9.25 13.90 -10.42
C GLY A 220 9.61 12.64 -11.20
N VAL A 221 9.81 11.56 -10.45
CA VAL A 221 10.18 10.26 -10.98
C VAL A 221 9.13 9.23 -10.56
N LEU A 222 8.51 8.61 -11.55
CA LEU A 222 7.70 7.42 -11.41
C LEU A 222 8.60 6.18 -11.56
N THR A 223 8.50 5.26 -10.60
CA THR A 223 9.04 3.90 -10.72
C THR A 223 7.92 2.92 -10.47
N PHE A 224 7.85 1.85 -11.25
CA PHE A 224 6.76 0.88 -11.12
C PHE A 224 7.14 -0.47 -11.69
N GLY A 225 6.35 -1.48 -11.35
CA GLY A 225 6.54 -2.81 -11.87
C GLY A 225 5.36 -3.75 -11.69
N GLU A 226 5.29 -4.76 -12.55
CA GLU A 226 4.27 -5.82 -12.50
C GLU A 226 4.64 -6.90 -11.48
N ILE A 227 3.60 -7.49 -10.87
CA ILE A 227 3.70 -8.54 -9.85
C ILE A 227 2.71 -9.65 -10.19
N HIS A 228 3.21 -10.90 -10.20
CA HIS A 228 2.47 -12.07 -10.72
C HIS A 228 1.94 -13.00 -9.63
N LYS A 229 2.22 -12.69 -8.36
CA LYS A 229 1.88 -13.53 -7.21
C LYS A 229 1.16 -12.71 -6.16
N LEU A 230 0.12 -13.32 -5.58
CA LEU A 230 -0.64 -12.79 -4.46
C LEU A 230 -0.60 -13.83 -3.34
N MET A 231 -0.26 -13.38 -2.14
CA MET A 231 -0.35 -14.12 -0.88
C MET A 231 -1.37 -13.42 0.01
N ILE A 232 -2.40 -14.15 0.42
CA ILE A 232 -3.47 -13.64 1.27
C ILE A 232 -3.37 -14.35 2.62
N ASP A 233 -3.25 -13.57 3.68
CA ASP A 233 -3.24 -14.06 5.05
C ASP A 233 -4.58 -13.71 5.72
N LEU A 234 -5.36 -14.74 6.05
CA LEU A 234 -6.71 -14.55 6.59
C LEU A 234 -6.68 -14.52 8.12
N PRO A 235 -7.25 -13.49 8.77
CA PRO A 235 -7.39 -13.46 10.22
C PRO A 235 -8.21 -14.65 10.74
N ALA A 236 -7.90 -15.07 11.97
CA ALA A 236 -8.61 -16.16 12.65
C ALA A 236 -9.53 -15.66 13.78
N ASP A 237 -9.66 -14.34 13.96
CA ASP A 237 -10.50 -13.76 15.00
C ASP A 237 -12.01 -13.91 14.67
N SER A 238 -12.83 -13.83 15.72
CA SER A 238 -14.28 -14.04 15.57
C SER A 238 -14.97 -12.97 14.74
N ALA A 239 -14.45 -11.74 14.66
CA ALA A 239 -15.07 -10.68 13.87
C ALA A 239 -14.91 -10.99 12.38
N PHE A 240 -13.72 -11.40 11.93
CA PHE A 240 -13.50 -11.87 10.57
C PHE A 240 -14.36 -13.09 10.22
N LEU A 241 -14.38 -14.11 11.10
CA LEU A 241 -15.11 -15.35 10.85
C LEU A 241 -16.64 -15.18 10.76
N GLN A 242 -17.18 -14.10 11.34
CA GLN A 242 -18.62 -13.79 11.33
C GLN A 242 -19.00 -12.72 10.30
N ALA A 243 -18.02 -12.07 9.65
CA ALA A 243 -18.24 -10.98 8.71
C ALA A 243 -18.94 -11.46 7.42
N ASN A 244 -19.82 -10.61 6.87
CA ASN A 244 -20.37 -10.81 5.53
C ASN A 244 -19.41 -10.25 4.48
N LEU A 245 -18.64 -11.13 3.84
CA LEU A 245 -17.61 -10.77 2.85
C LEU A 245 -18.14 -10.71 1.41
N HIS A 246 -19.43 -11.01 1.18
CA HIS A 246 -20.04 -11.00 -0.15
C HIS A 246 -21.39 -10.28 -0.19
N PRO A 247 -21.47 -9.01 0.27
CA PRO A 247 -22.69 -8.23 0.16
C PRO A 247 -23.00 -7.90 -1.32
N SER A 248 -24.28 -7.79 -1.65
CA SER A 248 -24.73 -7.55 -3.04
C SER A 248 -24.22 -6.23 -3.65
N ASN A 249 -23.87 -5.25 -2.84
CA ASN A 249 -23.36 -3.93 -3.25
C ASN A 249 -21.84 -3.77 -3.10
N LEU A 250 -21.07 -4.86 -2.95
CA LEU A 250 -19.64 -4.84 -2.62
C LEU A 250 -18.80 -3.91 -3.51
N ASP A 251 -18.92 -4.04 -4.84
CA ASP A 251 -18.13 -3.22 -5.78
C ASP A 251 -18.45 -1.72 -5.66
N ALA A 252 -19.74 -1.37 -5.66
CA ALA A 252 -20.17 0.02 -5.52
C ALA A 252 -19.76 0.63 -4.17
N ALA A 253 -19.84 -0.17 -3.10
CA ALA A 253 -19.43 0.25 -1.77
C ALA A 253 -17.93 0.53 -1.72
N ILE A 254 -17.07 -0.39 -2.20
CA ILE A 254 -15.61 -0.17 -2.20
C ILE A 254 -15.24 1.08 -3.01
N ARG A 255 -15.84 1.27 -4.18
CA ARG A 255 -15.57 2.49 -4.98
C ARG A 255 -16.01 3.77 -4.29
N ALA A 256 -17.12 3.75 -3.55
CA ALA A 256 -17.58 4.90 -2.79
C ALA A 256 -16.69 5.19 -1.57
N VAL A 257 -16.05 4.16 -1.02
CA VAL A 257 -15.14 4.33 0.12
C VAL A 257 -13.71 4.61 -0.27
N GLU A 258 -13.24 4.36 -1.50
CA GLU A 258 -11.83 4.52 -1.90
C GLU A 258 -11.59 5.57 -3.00
N ASN A 259 -12.64 6.18 -3.57
CA ASN A 259 -12.51 7.18 -4.64
C ASN A 259 -13.08 8.54 -4.26
#